data_AF-A0A1H3UFN6-F1
#
_entry.id   AF-A0A1H3UFN6-F1
#
_cell.length_a   1.000
_cell.length_b   1.000
_cell.length_c   1.000
_cell.angle_alpha   90.00
_cell.angle_beta   90.00
_cell.angle_gamma   90.00
#
_symmetry.space_group_name_H-M   'P 1'
#
loop_
_entity.id
_entity.type
_entity.pdbx_description
1 polymer ?
#
loop_
_entity_poly.entity_id
_entity_poly.type
_entity_poly.pdbx_seq_one_letter_code
_entity_poly.pdbx_strand_id
1 'polypeptide(L)'
;MSTFEPGQYVRLRSGGKRMLVKPALDTSQLPNTELVLCEYEEKKRRVQGFYIAANLTLVNAAPNAQNAEREASLRSKIARG
;
A
#
# COMPACT_ATOMS: atom_id res chain seq x y z
N MET A 1 -0.79 -20.23 -4.97
CA MET A 1 -0.29 -18.84 -4.85
C MET A 1 -1.45 -18.01 -4.32
N SER A 2 -1.27 -17.31 -3.20
CA SER A 2 -2.32 -16.44 -2.64
C SER A 2 -2.55 -15.31 -3.63
N THR A 3 -3.73 -15.27 -4.26
CA THR A 3 -4.12 -14.15 -5.10
C THR A 3 -4.34 -12.93 -4.20
N PHE A 4 -3.64 -11.85 -4.50
CA PHE A 4 -3.77 -10.60 -3.76
C PHE A 4 -4.94 -9.83 -4.36
N GLU A 5 -6.04 -9.74 -3.62
CA GLU A 5 -7.17 -8.92 -4.04
C GLU A 5 -6.91 -7.45 -3.68
N PRO A 6 -6.84 -6.54 -4.67
CA PRO A 6 -6.75 -5.11 -4.41
C PRO A 6 -7.94 -4.65 -3.56
N GLY A 7 -7.70 -3.73 -2.62
CA GLY A 7 -8.71 -3.24 -1.68
C GLY A 7 -8.84 -4.08 -0.41
N GLN A 8 -8.13 -5.20 -0.30
CA GLN A 8 -8.11 -6.01 0.92
C GLN A 8 -7.26 -5.37 2.02
N TYR A 9 -7.72 -5.50 3.27
CA TYR A 9 -6.97 -5.10 4.45
C TYR A 9 -6.14 -6.25 4.99
N VAL A 10 -4.86 -5.97 5.24
CA VAL A 10 -3.90 -6.93 5.80
C VAL A 10 -3.18 -6.29 6.98
N ARG A 11 -2.57 -7.10 7.84
CA ARG A 11 -1.85 -6.63 9.01
C ARG A 11 -0.40 -7.05 8.95
N LEU A 12 0.52 -6.09 9.01
CA LEU A 12 1.96 -6.38 9.06
C LEU A 12 2.30 -7.14 10.34
N ARG A 13 3.00 -8.27 10.19
CA ARG A 13 3.43 -9.07 11.34
C ARG A 13 4.55 -8.38 12.13
N SER A 14 5.41 -7.59 11.47
CA SER A 14 6.53 -6.88 12.08
C SER A 14 6.16 -5.69 12.96
N GLY A 15 4.87 -5.34 13.08
CA GLY A 15 4.45 -4.21 13.91
C GLY A 15 2.95 -4.02 14.11
N GLY A 16 2.14 -5.01 13.72
CA GLY A 16 0.68 -4.97 13.89
C GLY A 16 -0.04 -3.90 13.08
N LYS A 17 0.64 -3.20 12.18
CA LYS A 17 0.10 -2.09 11.39
C LYS A 17 -0.88 -2.59 10.33
N ARG A 18 -2.04 -1.93 10.23
CA ARG A 18 -3.05 -2.22 9.18
C ARG A 18 -2.61 -1.58 7.87
N MET A 19 -2.57 -2.38 6.82
CA MET A 19 -2.23 -2.01 5.45
C MET A 19 -3.39 -2.30 4.52
N LEU A 20 -3.55 -1.48 3.49
CA LEU A 20 -4.43 -1.68 2.36
C LEU A 20 -3.61 -2.19 1.18
N VAL A 21 -4.06 -3.28 0.55
CA VAL A 21 -3.48 -3.82 -0.68
C VAL A 21 -3.93 -2.94 -1.84
N LYS A 22 -2.98 -2.35 -2.56
CA LYS A 22 -3.21 -1.60 -3.79
C LYS A 22 -3.22 -2.54 -5.00
N PRO A 23 -3.84 -2.13 -6.12
CA PRO A 23 -3.70 -2.83 -7.39
C PRO A 23 -2.22 -3.03 -7.68
N ALA A 24 -1.87 -4.23 -8.16
CA ALA A 24 -0.52 -4.46 -8.63
C ALA A 24 -0.24 -3.42 -9.73
N LEU A 25 0.75 -2.55 -9.48
CA LEU A 25 1.40 -1.87 -10.60
C LEU A 25 1.94 -2.98 -11.51
N ASP A 26 1.85 -2.79 -12.82
CA ASP A 26 2.45 -3.69 -13.80
C ASP A 26 3.97 -3.77 -13.52
N THR A 27 4.34 -4.70 -12.65
CA THR A 27 5.67 -4.83 -12.04
C THR A 27 6.52 -5.77 -12.87
N SER A 28 6.35 -5.67 -14.19
CA SER A 28 7.13 -6.37 -15.22
C SER A 28 8.66 -6.31 -14.97
N GLN A 29 9.15 -5.34 -14.18
CA GLN A 29 10.59 -5.04 -14.09
C GLN A 29 11.13 -4.62 -12.72
N LEU A 30 10.64 -5.11 -11.57
CA LEU A 30 11.25 -4.73 -10.29
C LEU A 30 12.02 -5.87 -9.60
N PRO A 31 13.34 -6.01 -9.89
CA PRO A 31 14.19 -7.08 -9.35
C PRO A 31 14.50 -6.98 -7.85
N ASN A 32 13.91 -6.02 -7.11
CA ASN A 32 14.18 -5.78 -5.69
C ASN A 32 12.90 -5.44 -4.91
N THR A 33 11.78 -6.08 -5.23
CA THR A 33 10.53 -5.87 -4.47
C THR A 33 10.62 -6.56 -3.11
N GLU A 34 10.75 -5.76 -2.05
CA GLU A 34 10.72 -6.24 -0.68
C GLU A 34 9.39 -6.95 -0.40
N LEU A 35 9.46 -8.19 0.08
CA LEU A 35 8.31 -8.97 0.50
C LEU A 35 8.14 -8.87 2.01
N VAL A 36 6.96 -8.43 2.43
CA VAL A 36 6.61 -8.31 3.84
C VAL A 36 5.56 -9.34 4.22
N LEU A 37 5.74 -9.94 5.39
CA LEU A 37 4.82 -10.92 5.93
C LEU A 37 3.62 -10.21 6.56
N CYS A 38 2.44 -10.47 6.02
CA CYS A 38 1.18 -9.94 6.53
C CYS A 38 0.21 -11.06 6.90
N GLU A 39 -0.75 -10.71 7.75
CA GLU A 39 -1.87 -11.54 8.16
C GLU A 39 -3.17 -10.96 7.64
N TYR A 40 -4.06 -11.80 7.14
CA TYR A 40 -5.43 -11.43 6.78
C TYR A 40 -6.42 -12.46 7.28
N GLU A 41 -7.69 -12.05 7.39
CA GLU A 41 -8.75 -12.96 7.80
C GLU A 41 -9.49 -13.48 6.56
N GLU A 42 -9.49 -14.80 6.40
CA GLU A 42 -10.21 -15.50 5.36
C GLU A 42 -11.12 -16.54 5.98
N LYS A 43 -12.43 -16.43 5.76
CA LYS A 43 -13.42 -17.40 6.28
C LYS A 43 -13.23 -17.68 7.79
N LYS A 44 -12.99 -16.62 8.58
CA LYS A 44 -12.71 -16.64 10.04
C LYS A 44 -11.38 -17.30 10.45
N ARG A 45 -10.48 -17.56 9.50
CA ARG A 45 -9.13 -18.07 9.76
C ARG A 45 -8.13 -16.94 9.50
N ARG A 46 -7.11 -16.84 10.36
CA ARG A 46 -5.97 -15.97 10.08
C ARG A 46 -5.01 -16.70 9.14
N VAL A 47 -4.83 -16.14 7.96
CA VAL A 47 -3.92 -16.65 6.94
C VAL A 47 -2.72 -15.71 6.86
N GLN A 48 -1.54 -16.30 6.71
CA GLN A 48 -0.29 -15.57 6.51
C GLN A 48 0.07 -15.58 5.03
N GLY A 49 0.44 -14.41 4.52
CA GLY A 49 0.87 -14.22 3.13
C GLY A 49 2.01 -13.23 3.03
N PHE A 50 2.87 -13.42 2.02
CA PHE A 50 3.90 -12.46 1.67
C PHE A 50 3.34 -11.47 0.66
N TYR A 51 3.50 -10.18 0.91
CA TYR A 51 3.00 -9.11 0.06
C TYR A 51 4.16 -8.24 -0.40
N ILE A 52 4.09 -7.73 -1.63
CA ILE A 52 5.05 -6.74 -2.12
C ILE A 52 4.83 -5.44 -1.35
N ALA A 53 5.85 -4.95 -0.64
CA ALA A 53 5.77 -3.75 0.18
C ALA A 53 5.29 -2.52 -0.62
N ALA A 54 5.72 -2.40 -1.88
CA ALA A 54 5.31 -1.32 -2.79
C ALA A 54 3.80 -1.32 -3.10
N ASN A 55 3.12 -2.49 -3.00
CA ASN A 55 1.68 -2.62 -3.20
C ASN A 55 0.89 -2.46 -1.91
N LEU A 56 1.53 -2.08 -0.79
CA LEU A 56 0.85 -1.87 0.48
C LEU A 56 0.84 -0.39 0.85
N THR A 57 -0.23 0.04 1.51
CA THR A 57 -0.32 1.39 2.06
C THR A 57 -0.88 1.36 3.46
N LEU A 58 -0.24 2.10 4.36
CA LEU A 58 -0.70 2.27 5.74
C LEU A 58 -2.10 2.90 5.75
N VAL A 59 -3.06 2.24 6.40
CA VAL A 59 -4.45 2.72 6.48
C VAL A 59 -4.57 4.02 7.28
N ASN A 60 -3.62 4.28 8.20
CA ASN A 60 -3.54 5.49 8.99
C ASN A 60 -2.45 6.47 8.53
N ALA A 61 -1.71 6.15 7.46
CA ALA A 61 -0.92 7.19 6.81
C ALA A 61 -1.93 8.05 6.07
N ALA A 62 -2.06 9.32 6.48
CA ALA A 62 -2.89 10.30 5.78
C ALA A 62 -2.72 10.15 4.26
N PRO A 63 -3.79 10.30 3.44
CA PRO A 63 -3.78 10.01 2.01
C PRO A 63 -2.91 10.95 1.15
N ASN A 64 -1.82 11.51 1.68
CA ASN A 64 -1.19 12.70 1.15
C ASN A 64 0.35 12.61 1.11
N ALA A 65 0.90 11.56 0.50
CA ALA A 65 2.28 11.64 0.00
C ALA A 65 2.30 12.07 -1.48
N GLN A 66 1.49 11.46 -2.35
CA GLN A 66 1.48 11.78 -3.78
C GLN A 66 0.50 12.92 -4.16
N ASN A 67 -0.58 13.12 -3.41
CA ASN A 67 -1.51 14.24 -3.63
C ASN A 67 -1.05 15.55 -2.96
N ALA A 68 -0.25 15.49 -1.89
CA ALA A 68 0.30 16.68 -1.23
C ALA A 68 1.28 17.43 -2.13
N GLU A 69 2.14 16.71 -2.88
CA GLU A 69 3.08 17.33 -3.82
C GLU A 69 2.36 17.99 -5.01
N ARG A 70 1.26 17.40 -5.50
CA ARG A 70 0.45 17.99 -6.57
C ARG A 70 -0.32 19.23 -6.12
N GLU A 71 -0.93 19.20 -4.94
CA GLU A 71 -1.64 20.36 -4.34
C GLU A 71 -0.67 21.49 -3.96
N ALA A 72 0.52 21.16 -3.45
CA ALA A 72 1.57 22.16 -3.17
C ALA A 72 2.09 22.83 -4.45
N SER A 73 2.26 22.05 -5.53
CA SER A 73 2.67 22.60 -6.82
C SER A 73 1.59 23.50 -7.44
N LEU A 74 0.31 23.12 -7.35
CA LEU A 74 -0.81 23.89 -7.89
C LEU A 74 -1.00 25.23 -7.14
N ARG A 75 -0.89 25.24 -5.81
CA ARG A 75 -0.95 26.47 -5.01
C ARG A 75 0.20 27.45 -5.30
N SER A 76 1.40 26.94 -5.61
CA SER A 76 2.55 27.79 -5.97
C SER A 76 2.41 28.50 -7.32
N LYS A 77 1.53 28.01 -8.21
CA LYS A 77 1.27 28.61 -9.52
C LYS A 77 0.23 29.73 -9.48
N ILE A 78 -0.67 29.74 -8.49
CA ILE A 78 -1.74 30.73 -8.37
C ILE A 78 -1.24 32.01 -7.67
N ALA A 79 -0.22 31.92 -6.81
CA ALA A 79 0.34 33.07 -6.07
C ALA A 79 1.37 33.92 -6.85
N ARG A 80 1.54 33.68 -8.16
CA ARG A 80 2.46 34.43 -9.05
C ARG A 80 1.77 34.95 -10.32
N GLY A 81 0.45 35.13 -10.27
CA GLY A 81 -0.35 35.80 -11.30
C GLY A 81 -0.87 37.13 -10.79
#